data_AF-A0A4S2KX69-F1
#
_entry.id   AF-A0A4S2KX69-F1
#
_cell.length_a   1.000
_cell.length_b   1.000
_cell.length_c   1.000
_cell.angle_alpha   90.00
_cell.angle_beta   90.00
_cell.angle_gamma   90.00
#
_symmetry.space_group_name_H-M   'P 1'
#
loop_
_entity.id
_entity.type
_entity.pdbx_description
1 polymer ?
#
loop_
_entity_poly.entity_id
_entity_poly.type
_entity_poly.pdbx_seq_one_letter_code
_entity_poly.pdbx_strand_id
1 'polypeptide(L)'
;MSVFLFLRFMQEYRNLCETVTKRVDLIDSEYEYQPPYYHEVYCKGYSLLSEDERIVKQLQQVIIYMSRNLTFFSFQKCAHPAFHCVQRSRILTFVKRSWENECWEPYTIEIPSGCDCMWPVTNLGEISQHY
;
A
#
# COMPACT_ATOMS: atom_id res chain seq x y z
N MET A 1 -34.61 -12.11 -36.91
CA MET A 1 -33.24 -11.55 -36.90
C MET A 1 -32.87 -11.32 -35.44
N SER A 2 -32.27 -12.32 -34.81
CA SER A 2 -32.01 -12.32 -33.36
C SER A 2 -30.86 -11.37 -33.04
N VAL A 3 -31.15 -10.34 -32.25
CA VAL A 3 -30.15 -9.43 -31.71
C VAL A 3 -29.39 -10.18 -30.61
N PHE A 4 -28.21 -10.70 -30.95
CA PHE A 4 -27.24 -11.15 -29.94
C PHE A 4 -26.70 -9.92 -29.22
N LEU A 5 -27.34 -9.54 -28.12
CA LEU A 5 -26.76 -8.67 -27.10
C LEU A 5 -25.58 -9.41 -26.48
N PHE A 6 -24.39 -9.23 -27.04
CA PHE A 6 -23.13 -9.56 -26.38
C PHE A 6 -22.93 -8.57 -25.22
N LEU A 7 -23.58 -8.83 -24.08
CA LEU A 7 -23.14 -8.31 -22.79
C LEU A 7 -21.77 -8.92 -22.51
N ARG A 8 -20.71 -8.22 -22.93
CA ARG A 8 -19.34 -8.53 -22.53
C ARG A 8 -19.26 -8.33 -21.01
N PHE A 9 -19.38 -9.42 -20.25
CA PHE A 9 -19.01 -9.46 -18.84
C PHE A 9 -17.53 -9.08 -18.73
N MET A 10 -17.25 -7.81 -18.42
CA MET A 10 -15.91 -7.39 -18.01
C MET A 10 -15.68 -8.03 -16.64
N GLN A 11 -14.72 -8.95 -16.55
CA GLN A 11 -14.35 -9.55 -15.29
C GLN A 11 -13.75 -8.45 -14.40
N GLU A 12 -14.36 -8.23 -13.23
CA GLU A 12 -13.83 -7.30 -12.24
C GLU A 12 -12.61 -7.94 -11.57
N TYR A 13 -11.43 -7.37 -11.82
CA TYR A 13 -10.20 -7.77 -11.14
C TYR A 13 -10.08 -7.00 -9.82
N ARG A 14 -9.77 -7.72 -8.74
CA ARG A 14 -9.50 -7.16 -7.42
C ARG A 14 -8.06 -7.43 -7.03
N ASN A 15 -7.45 -6.48 -6.31
CA ASN A 15 -6.11 -6.66 -5.78
C ASN A 15 -6.09 -7.78 -4.74
N LEU A 16 -5.01 -8.56 -4.73
CA LEU A 16 -4.79 -9.63 -3.73
C LEU A 16 -4.53 -9.05 -2.34
N CYS A 17 -3.81 -7.92 -2.28
CA CYS A 17 -3.59 -7.15 -1.08
C CYS A 17 -4.70 -6.09 -0.96
N GLU A 18 -5.49 -6.14 0.11
CA GLU A 18 -6.48 -5.10 0.38
C GLU A 18 -5.78 -3.83 0.87
N THR A 19 -6.27 -2.70 0.38
CA THR A 19 -5.68 -1.39 0.65
C THR A 19 -6.67 -0.46 1.35
N VAL A 20 -6.14 0.49 2.12
CA VAL A 20 -6.89 1.59 2.74
C VAL A 20 -6.40 2.89 2.12
N THR A 21 -7.30 3.62 1.47
CA THR A 21 -6.98 4.93 0.88
C THR A 21 -7.35 6.03 1.85
N LYS A 22 -6.42 6.94 2.10
CA LYS A 22 -6.60 8.14 2.91
C LYS A 22 -6.35 9.36 2.04
N ARG A 23 -7.27 10.32 2.06
CA ARG A 23 -7.06 11.63 1.45
C ARG A 23 -6.33 12.53 2.45
N VAL A 24 -5.35 13.27 1.95
CA VAL A 24 -4.59 14.26 2.73
C VAL A 24 -4.70 15.60 2.00
N ASP A 25 -5.29 16.58 2.67
CA ASP A 25 -5.41 17.94 2.16
C ASP A 25 -4.15 18.74 2.52
N LEU A 26 -3.63 19.50 1.55
CA LEU A 26 -2.44 20.34 1.67
C LEU A 26 -2.88 21.76 2.05
N ILE A 27 -3.15 21.97 3.34
CA ILE A 27 -3.59 23.26 3.88
C ILE A 27 -2.42 23.92 4.60
N ASP A 28 -2.04 25.11 4.13
CA ASP A 28 -0.91 25.89 4.63
C ASP A 28 -1.26 27.38 4.57
N SER A 29 -0.81 28.16 5.57
CA SER A 29 -1.01 29.61 5.62
C SER A 29 -0.10 30.37 4.66
N GLU A 30 1.04 29.79 4.29
CA GLU A 30 2.07 30.48 3.51
C GLU A 30 2.05 30.08 2.03
N TYR A 31 1.63 28.85 1.72
CA TYR A 31 1.71 28.28 0.39
C TYR A 31 0.36 27.78 -0.13
N GLU A 32 0.14 27.98 -1.42
CA GLU A 32 -0.90 27.35 -2.21
C GLU A 32 -0.30 26.15 -2.97
N TYR A 33 -0.96 24.99 -2.90
CA TYR A 33 -0.53 23.76 -3.58
C TYR A 33 -1.48 23.37 -4.70
N GLN A 34 -0.93 22.86 -5.80
CA GLN A 34 -1.71 22.31 -6.91
C GLN A 34 -1.20 20.92 -7.32
N PRO A 35 -2.04 19.86 -7.23
CA PRO A 35 -3.39 19.84 -6.62
C PRO A 35 -3.38 20.13 -5.10
N PRO A 36 -4.51 20.58 -4.51
CA PRO A 36 -4.57 20.94 -3.09
C PRO A 36 -4.73 19.73 -2.14
N TYR A 37 -4.68 18.51 -2.67
CA TYR A 37 -4.74 17.28 -1.89
C TYR A 37 -4.07 16.14 -2.64
N TYR A 38 -3.73 15.10 -1.91
CA TYR A 38 -3.24 13.84 -2.46
C TYR A 38 -3.87 12.64 -1.74
N HIS A 39 -3.62 11.45 -2.29
CA HIS A 39 -4.10 10.19 -1.73
C HIS A 39 -2.93 9.31 -1.34
N GLU A 40 -2.96 8.89 -0.09
CA GLU A 40 -2.12 7.86 0.49
C GLU A 40 -2.84 6.53 0.43
N VAL A 41 -2.14 5.45 0.04
CA VAL A 41 -2.71 4.11 -0.06
C VAL A 41 -1.88 3.14 0.77
N TYR A 42 -2.48 2.63 1.83
CA TYR A 42 -1.85 1.77 2.83
C TYR A 42 -2.29 0.31 2.69
N CYS A 43 -1.43 -0.63 3.06
CA CYS A 43 -1.80 -2.04 3.11
C CYS A 43 -2.54 -2.39 4.40
N LYS A 44 -3.72 -2.99 4.26
CA LYS A 44 -4.49 -3.44 5.41
C LYS A 44 -3.82 -4.67 6.02
N GLY A 45 -3.53 -4.64 7.32
CA GLY A 45 -2.84 -5.75 8.00
C GLY A 45 -1.30 -5.74 7.86
N TYR A 46 -0.72 -4.82 7.07
CA TYR A 46 0.67 -4.42 7.28
C TYR A 46 0.71 -3.69 8.61
N SER A 47 0.99 -4.46 9.65
CA SER A 47 1.08 -3.94 11.00
C SER A 47 2.13 -2.82 10.94
N LEU A 48 1.80 -1.62 11.44
CA LEU A 48 2.70 -0.48 11.63
C LEU A 48 3.76 -0.82 12.70
N LEU A 49 4.46 -1.92 12.52
CA LEU A 49 5.48 -2.41 13.43
C LEU A 49 6.77 -1.77 12.97
N SER A 50 7.27 -0.88 13.82
CA SER A 50 8.65 -0.40 13.75
C SER A 50 9.61 -1.58 13.64
N GLU A 51 10.80 -1.34 13.10
CA GLU A 51 11.81 -2.39 12.90
C GLU A 51 12.12 -3.16 14.20
N ASP A 52 11.93 -2.54 15.36
CA ASP A 52 12.10 -3.13 16.70
C ASP A 52 11.04 -4.21 17.05
N GLU A 53 9.86 -4.20 16.42
CA GLU A 53 8.78 -5.16 16.68
C GLU A 53 8.81 -6.40 15.77
N ARG A 54 9.69 -6.43 14.77
CA ARG A 54 9.85 -7.58 13.85
C ARG A 54 10.42 -8.81 14.53
N ILE A 55 11.30 -8.64 15.51
CA ILE A 55 11.97 -9.74 16.23
C ILE A 55 11.02 -10.37 17.25
N VAL A 56 10.16 -9.57 17.90
CA VAL A 56 9.29 -10.06 18.98
C VAL A 56 8.10 -10.88 18.43
N LYS A 57 7.58 -10.55 17.24
CA LYS A 57 6.44 -11.28 16.65
C LYS A 57 6.80 -12.52 15.84
N GLN A 58 8.07 -12.73 15.49
CA GLN A 58 8.49 -14.00 14.87
C GLN A 58 8.42 -15.19 15.84
N LEU A 59 8.43 -14.95 17.16
CA LEU A 59 8.33 -16.02 18.18
C LEU A 59 6.95 -16.12 18.85
N GLN A 60 5.99 -15.24 18.54
CA GLN A 60 4.60 -15.36 19.01
C GLN A 60 3.63 -15.78 17.90
N GLN A 61 4.08 -16.68 17.02
CA GLN A 61 3.21 -17.32 16.01
C GLN A 61 2.44 -18.55 16.54
N VAL A 62 2.44 -18.83 17.86
CA VAL A 62 1.83 -20.08 18.39
C VAL A 62 0.85 -19.92 19.58
N ILE A 63 0.47 -18.73 20.08
CA ILE A 63 -0.57 -18.70 21.15
C ILE A 63 -1.47 -17.47 21.05
N ILE A 64 -2.64 -17.60 20.39
CA ILE A 64 -3.90 -17.00 20.86
C ILE A 64 -5.06 -17.96 20.52
N TYR A 65 -5.07 -19.12 21.16
CA TYR A 65 -6.34 -19.81 21.43
C TYR A 65 -6.91 -19.19 22.70
N MET A 66 -8.16 -18.72 22.63
CA MET A 66 -9.04 -18.37 23.75
C MET A 66 -8.86 -17.01 24.46
N SER A 67 -9.19 -15.91 23.78
CA SER A 67 -9.82 -14.76 24.48
C SER A 67 -10.88 -14.13 23.58
N ARG A 68 -12.09 -13.93 24.13
CA ARG A 68 -13.28 -13.42 23.44
C ARG A 68 -13.20 -11.91 23.15
N ASN A 69 -12.16 -11.46 22.45
CA ASN A 69 -12.04 -10.12 21.85
C ASN A 69 -10.86 -10.09 20.85
N LEU A 70 -10.82 -11.05 19.91
CA LEU A 70 -9.82 -11.03 18.83
C LEU A 70 -10.26 -10.08 17.72
N THR A 71 -9.53 -8.99 17.55
CA THR A 71 -9.45 -8.32 16.25
C THR A 71 -8.96 -9.34 15.23
N PHE A 72 -9.85 -9.70 14.32
CA PHE A 72 -9.57 -10.59 13.20
C PHE A 72 -8.48 -9.95 12.31
N PHE A 73 -7.22 -10.32 12.52
CA PHE A 73 -6.15 -9.99 11.58
C PHE A 73 -6.34 -10.87 10.35
N SER A 74 -7.00 -10.32 9.33
CA SER A 74 -7.10 -10.93 8.01
C SER A 74 -5.69 -11.00 7.42
N PHE A 75 -5.05 -12.17 7.48
CA PHE A 75 -3.83 -12.41 6.71
C PHE A 75 -4.19 -12.38 5.23
N GLN A 76 -3.82 -11.30 4.55
CA GLN A 76 -3.95 -11.18 3.11
C GLN A 76 -3.02 -12.19 2.45
N LYS A 77 -3.56 -13.03 1.58
CA LYS A 77 -2.80 -14.09 0.92
C LYS A 77 -2.60 -13.74 -0.54
N CYS A 78 -1.35 -13.68 -0.96
CA CYS A 78 -0.97 -13.67 -2.35
C CYS A 78 -1.30 -15.02 -3.00
N ALA A 79 -1.35 -15.06 -4.34
CA ALA A 79 -1.68 -16.28 -5.08
C ALA A 79 -0.74 -17.45 -4.75
N HIS A 80 0.52 -17.16 -4.43
CA HIS A 80 1.51 -18.15 -4.02
C HIS A 80 1.93 -17.92 -2.55
N PRO A 81 1.96 -18.97 -1.70
CA PRO A 81 2.03 -18.84 -0.25
C PRO A 81 3.34 -18.23 0.29
N ALA A 82 4.40 -18.21 -0.51
CA ALA A 82 5.68 -17.62 -0.16
C ALA A 82 5.81 -16.11 -0.50
N PHE A 83 4.78 -15.51 -1.10
CA PHE A 83 4.72 -14.07 -1.33
C PHE A 83 3.94 -13.40 -0.20
N HIS A 84 4.39 -12.21 0.17
CA HIS A 84 3.76 -11.40 1.20
C HIS A 84 3.34 -10.04 0.64
N CYS A 85 2.23 -9.50 1.16
CA CYS A 85 1.81 -8.14 0.86
C CYS A 85 2.77 -7.15 1.52
N VAL A 86 3.38 -6.28 0.73
CA VAL A 86 4.32 -5.25 1.19
C VAL A 86 3.86 -3.86 0.79
N GLN A 87 4.13 -2.87 1.65
CA GLN A 87 3.83 -1.47 1.39
C GLN A 87 4.78 -0.92 0.33
N ARG A 88 4.20 -0.31 -0.71
CA ARG A 88 4.95 0.42 -1.73
C ARG A 88 4.85 1.92 -1.52
N SER A 89 5.96 2.61 -1.70
CA SER A 89 6.04 4.07 -1.76
C SER A 89 6.22 4.57 -3.20
N ARG A 90 5.85 5.82 -3.44
CA ARG A 90 6.19 6.55 -4.66
C ARG A 90 6.51 8.00 -4.34
N ILE A 91 7.29 8.63 -5.21
CA ILE A 91 7.48 10.07 -5.19
C ILE A 91 6.32 10.71 -5.94
N LEU A 92 5.63 11.64 -5.29
CA LEU A 92 4.67 12.54 -5.91
C LEU A 92 5.33 13.88 -6.17
N THR A 93 5.03 14.45 -7.35
CA THR A 93 5.45 15.78 -7.75
C THR A 93 4.21 16.66 -7.92
N PHE A 94 4.27 17.85 -7.33
CA PHE A 94 3.23 18.86 -7.37
C PHE A 94 3.90 20.22 -7.47
N VAL A 95 3.08 21.25 -7.65
CA VAL A 95 3.58 22.63 -7.65
C VAL A 95 3.05 23.35 -6.43
N LYS A 96 3.89 24.17 -5.83
CA LYS A 96 3.51 25.07 -4.74
C LYS A 96 3.89 26.50 -5.09
N ARG A 97 3.21 27.46 -4.52
CA ARG A 97 3.46 28.88 -4.70
C ARG A 97 3.19 29.60 -3.39
N SER A 98 4.02 30.58 -3.04
CA SER A 98 3.71 31.44 -1.89
C SER A 98 2.53 32.35 -2.21
N TRP A 99 1.66 32.65 -1.24
CA TRP A 99 0.59 33.63 -1.46
C TRP A 99 1.09 35.03 -1.85
N GLU A 100 2.34 35.36 -1.51
CA GLU A 100 2.96 36.65 -1.82
C GLU A 100 3.63 36.70 -3.19
N ASN A 101 3.96 35.55 -3.77
CA ASN A 101 4.71 35.46 -5.03
C ASN A 101 3.89 34.78 -6.12
N GLU A 102 4.03 35.21 -7.37
CA GLU A 102 3.25 34.63 -8.47
C GLU A 102 3.88 33.35 -9.08
N CYS A 103 5.10 33.01 -8.70
CA CYS A 103 5.86 31.92 -9.30
C CYS A 103 5.54 30.55 -8.68
N TRP A 104 5.22 29.58 -9.53
CA TRP A 104 5.05 28.17 -9.13
C TRP A 104 6.40 27.45 -9.08
N GLU A 105 6.61 26.70 -8.02
CA GLU A 105 7.82 25.92 -7.79
C GLU A 105 7.50 24.43 -7.67
N PRO A 106 8.34 23.55 -8.22
CA PRO A 106 8.15 22.11 -8.08
C PRO A 106 8.41 21.70 -6.62
N TYR A 107 7.56 20.83 -6.12
CA TYR A 107 7.70 20.23 -4.80
C TYR A 107 7.44 18.73 -4.89
N THR A 108 8.25 17.96 -4.18
CA THR A 108 8.23 16.49 -4.25
C THR A 108 8.17 15.90 -2.85
N ILE A 109 7.31 14.91 -2.66
CA ILE A 109 7.18 14.16 -1.41
C ILE A 109 7.14 12.66 -1.71
N GLU A 110 7.64 11.84 -0.79
CA GLU A 110 7.46 10.40 -0.84
C GLU A 110 6.22 10.00 -0.04
N ILE A 111 5.30 9.25 -0.66
CA ILE A 111 4.06 8.81 -0.02
C ILE A 111 3.81 7.31 -0.22
N PRO A 112 3.08 6.66 0.69
CA PRO A 112 2.57 5.31 0.49
C PRO A 112 1.57 5.29 -0.67
N SER A 113 1.81 4.45 -1.67
CA SER A 113 1.08 4.48 -2.94
C SER A 113 0.31 3.22 -3.28
N GLY A 114 0.55 2.13 -2.56
CA GLY A 114 -0.12 0.87 -2.84
C GLY A 114 0.55 -0.33 -2.17
N CYS A 115 0.10 -1.51 -2.56
CA CYS A 115 0.49 -2.78 -1.97
C CYS A 115 0.77 -3.78 -3.05
N ASP A 116 1.94 -4.42 -2.99
CA ASP A 116 2.36 -5.42 -3.95
C ASP A 116 2.65 -6.76 -3.25
N CYS A 117 2.47 -7.85 -3.99
CA CYS A 117 2.87 -9.19 -3.56
C CYS A 117 4.34 -9.42 -3.92
N MET A 118 5.22 -9.40 -2.94
CA MET A 118 6.66 -9.53 -3.16
C MET A 118 7.23 -10.74 -2.42
N TRP A 119 8.37 -11.24 -2.92
CA TRP A 119 9.15 -12.31 -2.31
C TRP A 119 10.19 -11.71 -1.35
N PRO A 120 10.36 -12.25 -0.13
CA PRO A 120 11.36 -11.76 0.80
C PRO A 120 12.78 -12.11 0.32
N VAL A 121 13.66 -11.11 0.22
CA VAL A 121 15.08 -11.37 -0.07
C VAL A 121 15.70 -12.03 1.16
N THR A 122 16.13 -13.28 1.04
CA THR A 122 16.94 -13.92 2.08
C THR A 122 18.39 -13.47 1.93
N ASN A 123 19.06 -13.13 3.03
CA ASN A 123 20.50 -12.81 3.06
C ASN A 123 21.40 -14.03 2.74
N LEU A 124 20.81 -15.21 2.58
CA LEU A 124 21.43 -16.41 2.03
C LEU A 124 21.18 -16.34 0.52
N GLY A 125 22.24 -16.14 -0.26
CA GLY A 125 22.22 -15.72 -1.65
C GLY A 125 21.23 -16.43 -2.57
N GLU A 126 21.00 -15.80 -3.73
CA GLU A 126 20.15 -16.25 -4.82
C GLU A 126 20.26 -17.78 -5.01
N ILE A 127 19.15 -18.50 -4.84
CA ILE A 127 19.10 -19.95 -5.10
C ILE A 127 19.18 -20.12 -6.62
N SER A 128 20.39 -20.03 -7.16
CA SER A 128 20.73 -20.35 -8.53
C SER A 128 20.83 -21.87 -8.67
N GLN A 129 19.71 -22.57 -8.59
CA GLN A 129 19.55 -23.98 -8.94
C GLN A 129 18.04 -24.17 -9.03
N HIS A 130 17.42 -24.19 -10.22
CA HIS A 130 17.50 -25.29 -11.16
C HIS A 130 17.16 -24.84 -12.59
N TYR A 131 18.01 -25.23 -13.55
CA TYR A 131 17.64 -25.44 -14.95
C TYR A 131 17.32 -26.92 -15.14
#